data_AF-A0A7K6GQA1-F1
#
_entry.id   AF-A0A7K6GQA1-F1
#
_cell.length_a   1.000
_cell.length_b   1.000
_cell.length_c   1.000
_cell.angle_alpha   90.00
_cell.angle_beta   90.00
_cell.angle_gamma   90.00
#
_symmetry.space_group_name_H-M   'P 1'
#
loop_
_entity.id
_entity.type
_entity.pdbx_description
1 polymer ?
#
loop_
_entity_poly.entity_id
_entity_poly.type
_entity_poly.pdbx_seq_one_letter_code
_entity_poly.pdbx_strand_id
1 'polypeptide(L)'
;QEVDIVVAPCRSFQPAEATLAELVAQVLPVVTFAISEPQLSPADQAELRQIKAKFSLPIFFLCSPDPELTSPKKPPSEEKSSLRSQLLELGYLSPSEPPCGGGARSSLAEQPDKLRLLSVFCRQLLQEHLVEAATRLNELHCRCLNIFIDQAFDMQRDLQITPKRLEYTRRKENELYESLMGIANRKQEEMKDVIVETLGNMKEELLEDAAGMEFRDIIIPENGEPVSSKDIKCCIKQIQELIISRLNQAVANKLISSVDYLRESFVGTLERCLKSLEESWEVSVHPSRSLEKPKDGSVHITSNYLKQV
;
A
#
# COMPACT_ATOMS: atom_id res chain seq x y z
N GLN A 1 7.08 -42.92 21.43
CA GLN A 1 6.70 -42.48 20.08
C GLN A 1 6.63 -43.73 19.23
N GLU A 2 5.47 -43.99 18.65
CA GLU A 2 5.22 -45.17 17.82
C GLU A 2 5.88 -44.94 16.46
N VAL A 3 6.66 -45.90 15.98
CA VAL A 3 7.31 -45.84 14.66
C VAL A 3 6.53 -46.76 13.76
N ASP A 4 5.81 -46.19 12.81
CA ASP A 4 5.07 -46.95 11.82
C ASP A 4 6.04 -47.43 10.73
N ILE A 5 6.23 -48.74 10.67
CA ILE A 5 7.01 -49.38 9.61
C ILE A 5 6.05 -49.72 8.49
N VAL A 6 6.15 -49.00 7.38
CA VAL A 6 5.36 -49.28 6.18
C VAL A 6 6.22 -50.06 5.19
N VAL A 7 5.71 -51.23 4.78
CA VAL A 7 6.33 -52.05 3.72
C VAL A 7 5.53 -51.81 2.45
N ALA A 8 6.20 -51.35 1.40
CA ALA A 8 5.55 -51.16 0.11
C ALA A 8 4.96 -52.49 -0.39
N PRO A 9 3.74 -52.48 -0.98
CA PRO A 9 3.16 -53.68 -1.58
C PRO A 9 4.07 -54.26 -2.67
N CYS A 10 3.88 -55.54 -3.00
CA CYS A 10 4.58 -56.13 -4.13
C CYS A 10 4.34 -55.31 -5.40
N ARG A 11 5.36 -55.20 -6.26
CA ARG A 11 5.32 -54.45 -7.53
C ARG A 11 4.14 -54.81 -8.44
N SER A 12 3.63 -56.04 -8.33
CA SER A 12 2.46 -56.53 -9.07
C SER A 12 1.13 -55.94 -8.60
N PHE A 13 1.06 -55.45 -7.36
CA PHE A 13 -0.12 -54.85 -6.76
C PHE A 13 -0.08 -53.32 -6.85
N GLN A 14 1.03 -52.71 -6.43
CA GLN A 14 1.19 -51.26 -6.47
C GLN A 14 2.69 -50.89 -6.58
N PRO A 15 3.06 -49.91 -7.43
CA PRO A 15 4.42 -49.40 -7.46
C PRO A 15 4.82 -48.74 -6.13
N ALA A 16 6.06 -48.92 -5.66
CA ALA A 16 6.52 -48.28 -4.43
C ALA A 16 6.45 -46.74 -4.49
N GLU A 17 6.60 -46.18 -5.69
CA GLU A 17 6.46 -44.75 -5.97
C GLU A 17 5.08 -44.21 -5.55
N ALA A 18 4.01 -44.94 -5.85
CA ALA A 18 2.64 -44.54 -5.49
C ALA A 18 2.42 -44.61 -3.97
N THR A 19 2.97 -45.64 -3.32
CA THR A 19 2.89 -45.78 -1.85
C THR A 19 3.66 -44.64 -1.16
N LEU A 20 4.84 -44.29 -1.68
CA LEU A 20 5.65 -43.20 -1.14
C LEU A 20 4.97 -41.83 -1.34
N ALA A 21 4.26 -41.63 -2.46
CA ALA A 21 3.49 -40.40 -2.72
C ALA A 21 2.46 -40.11 -1.63
N GLU A 22 1.74 -41.14 -1.19
CA GLU A 22 0.71 -41.02 -0.15
C GLU A 22 1.33 -40.67 1.22
N LEU A 23 2.51 -41.22 1.52
CA LEU A 23 3.19 -41.02 2.80
C LEU A 23 3.88 -39.67 2.92
N VAL A 24 4.62 -39.24 1.88
CA VAL A 24 5.38 -37.98 1.89
C VAL A 24 4.48 -36.76 2.09
N ALA A 25 3.19 -36.87 1.75
CA ALA A 25 2.22 -35.80 1.97
C ALA A 25 1.92 -35.53 3.45
N GLN A 26 2.12 -36.52 4.33
CA GLN A 26 1.69 -36.45 5.74
C GLN A 26 2.85 -36.59 6.73
N VAL A 27 3.92 -37.28 6.34
CA VAL A 27 5.08 -37.57 7.19
C VAL A 27 6.38 -37.35 6.44
N LEU A 28 7.49 -37.20 7.18
CA LEU A 28 8.85 -37.23 6.63
C LEU A 28 9.40 -38.66 6.72
N PRO A 29 9.37 -39.45 5.62
CA PRO A 29 9.74 -40.85 5.69
C PRO A 29 11.26 -41.03 5.68
N VAL A 30 11.74 -42.01 6.43
CA VAL A 30 13.05 -42.62 6.20
C VAL A 30 12.85 -43.76 5.21
N VAL A 31 13.42 -43.63 4.01
CA VAL A 31 13.24 -44.65 2.96
C VAL A 31 14.38 -45.66 3.02
N THR A 32 14.03 -46.94 3.17
CA THR A 32 14.93 -48.08 3.05
C THR A 32 14.59 -48.89 1.80
N PHE A 33 15.60 -49.31 1.05
CA PHE A 33 15.43 -50.15 -0.14
C PHE A 33 16.27 -51.41 0.02
N ALA A 34 15.60 -52.55 0.15
CA ALA A 34 16.24 -53.85 0.34
C ALA A 34 16.48 -54.55 -1.01
N ILE A 35 17.67 -55.12 -1.17
CA ILE A 35 18.12 -55.79 -2.39
C ILE A 35 18.61 -57.19 -1.99
N SER A 36 18.05 -58.21 -2.62
CA SER A 36 18.38 -59.61 -2.32
C SER A 36 19.65 -60.09 -3.06
N GLU A 37 19.96 -59.50 -4.21
CA GLU A 37 21.06 -59.90 -5.09
C GLU A 37 22.23 -58.89 -5.05
N PRO A 38 23.47 -59.31 -5.39
CA PRO A 38 24.63 -58.42 -5.44
C PRO A 38 24.61 -57.41 -6.60
N GLN A 39 23.50 -57.34 -7.37
CA GLN A 39 23.27 -56.44 -8.49
C GLN A 39 21.79 -56.02 -8.54
N LEU A 40 21.50 -54.85 -9.10
CA LEU A 40 20.13 -54.38 -9.32
C LEU A 40 19.50 -55.09 -10.53
N SER A 41 18.32 -55.68 -10.32
CA SER A 41 17.49 -56.15 -11.42
C SER A 41 16.99 -54.98 -12.29
N PRO A 42 16.63 -55.21 -13.57
CA PRO A 42 16.06 -54.17 -14.43
C PRO A 42 14.82 -53.50 -13.81
N ALA A 43 14.04 -54.26 -13.05
CA ALA A 43 12.88 -53.77 -12.33
C ALA A 43 13.28 -52.85 -11.16
N ASP A 44 14.32 -53.20 -10.38
CA ASP A 44 14.83 -52.33 -9.30
C ASP A 44 15.34 -51.01 -9.87
N GLN A 45 16.07 -51.05 -10.97
CA GLN A 45 16.58 -49.83 -11.61
C GLN A 45 15.45 -48.95 -12.15
N ALA A 46 14.39 -49.53 -12.72
CA ALA A 46 13.24 -48.78 -13.21
C ALA A 46 12.49 -48.09 -12.05
N GLU A 47 12.26 -48.82 -10.95
CA GLU A 47 11.59 -48.30 -9.76
C GLU A 47 12.40 -47.19 -9.08
N LEU A 48 13.71 -47.39 -8.90
CA LEU A 48 14.59 -46.36 -8.34
C LEU A 48 14.64 -45.10 -9.23
N ARG A 49 14.66 -45.24 -10.56
CA ARG A 49 14.57 -44.06 -11.45
C ARG A 49 13.27 -43.30 -11.27
N GLN A 50 12.14 -43.99 -11.09
CA GLN A 50 10.84 -43.36 -10.84
C GLN A 50 10.81 -42.63 -9.50
N ILE A 51 11.27 -43.28 -8.42
CA ILE A 51 11.33 -42.68 -7.08
C ILE A 51 12.22 -41.43 -7.09
N LYS A 52 13.40 -41.51 -7.72
CA LYS A 52 14.32 -40.37 -7.80
C LYS A 52 13.71 -39.20 -8.57
N ALA A 53 13.03 -39.48 -9.68
CA ALA A 53 12.40 -38.45 -10.51
C ALA A 53 11.31 -37.67 -9.77
N LYS A 54 10.59 -38.31 -8.84
CA LYS A 54 9.46 -37.68 -8.13
C LYS A 54 9.80 -37.12 -6.75
N PHE A 55 10.67 -37.77 -5.99
CA PHE A 55 10.82 -37.45 -4.57
C PHE A 55 12.18 -36.91 -4.14
N SER A 56 13.25 -37.08 -4.94
CA SER A 56 14.61 -36.62 -4.59
C SER A 56 15.01 -36.88 -3.12
N LEU A 57 14.58 -38.01 -2.55
CA LEU A 57 14.81 -38.37 -1.15
C LEU A 57 16.10 -39.20 -0.99
N PRO A 58 16.84 -39.05 0.10
CA PRO A 58 17.90 -39.97 0.47
C PRO A 58 17.34 -41.37 0.78
N ILE A 59 17.99 -42.42 0.26
CA ILE A 59 17.57 -43.81 0.46
C ILE A 59 18.69 -44.61 1.15
N PHE A 60 18.33 -45.39 2.16
CA PHE A 60 19.24 -46.37 2.77
C PHE A 60 19.09 -47.72 2.06
N PHE A 61 20.11 -48.12 1.32
CA PHE A 61 20.15 -49.39 0.59
C PHE A 61 20.69 -50.51 1.48
N LEU A 62 19.93 -51.59 1.62
CA LEU A 62 20.34 -52.79 2.33
C LEU A 62 20.54 -53.93 1.33
N CYS A 63 21.72 -54.53 1.29
CA CYS A 63 21.98 -55.75 0.54
C CYS A 63 22.44 -56.84 1.52
N SER A 64 21.70 -57.94 1.59
CA SER A 64 22.07 -59.12 2.40
C SER A 64 22.04 -60.36 1.52
N PRO A 65 23.18 -60.79 0.96
CA PRO A 65 23.24 -62.04 0.20
C PRO A 65 22.97 -63.25 1.11
N ASP A 66 22.33 -64.27 0.56
CA ASP A 66 21.92 -65.51 1.24
C ASP A 66 23.12 -66.24 1.88
N PRO A 67 23.06 -66.67 3.16
CA PRO A 67 24.18 -67.34 3.85
C PRO A 67 24.50 -68.77 3.38
N GLU A 68 23.75 -69.38 2.47
CA GLU A 68 24.03 -70.75 1.99
C GLU A 68 25.00 -70.79 0.82
N LEU A 69 26.31 -70.65 1.09
CA LEU A 69 27.42 -71.28 0.35
C LEU A 69 28.74 -71.00 1.06
N THR A 70 28.97 -71.73 2.15
CA THR A 70 30.29 -71.83 2.80
C THR A 70 31.28 -72.51 1.85
N SER A 71 32.02 -71.70 1.09
CA SER A 71 33.37 -72.05 0.64
C SER A 71 34.32 -70.94 1.10
N PRO A 72 35.53 -71.26 1.61
CA PRO A 72 36.45 -70.25 2.11
C PRO A 72 37.07 -69.53 0.91
N LYS A 73 36.42 -68.48 0.41
CA LYS A 73 37.03 -67.54 -0.52
C LYS A 73 37.64 -66.37 0.25
N LYS A 74 38.87 -66.04 -0.19
CA LYS A 74 39.76 -64.96 0.28
C LYS A 74 39.02 -63.66 0.63
N PRO A 75 39.61 -62.81 1.50
CA PRO A 75 39.05 -61.49 1.78
C PRO A 75 38.78 -60.77 0.45
N PRO A 76 37.56 -60.25 0.23
CA PRO A 76 37.30 -59.49 -0.98
C PRO A 76 38.22 -58.28 -0.97
N SER A 77 39.06 -58.18 -2.01
CA SER A 77 39.79 -56.97 -2.34
C SER A 77 38.81 -55.81 -2.44
N GLU A 78 39.30 -54.59 -2.24
CA GLU A 78 38.60 -53.30 -2.37
C GLU A 78 38.16 -53.00 -3.82
N GLU A 79 37.66 -54.00 -4.55
CA GLU A 79 37.03 -53.84 -5.84
C GLU A 79 35.60 -53.33 -5.61
N LYS A 80 35.30 -52.14 -6.14
CA LYS A 80 33.99 -51.48 -6.07
C LYS A 80 32.90 -52.48 -6.45
N SER A 81 31.99 -52.78 -5.54
CA SER A 81 30.90 -53.73 -5.81
C SER A 81 30.10 -53.29 -7.04
N SER A 82 29.65 -54.27 -7.83
CA SER A 82 28.82 -54.01 -9.02
C SER A 82 27.58 -53.19 -8.65
N LEU A 83 26.94 -53.53 -7.51
CA LEU A 83 25.84 -52.79 -6.93
C LEU A 83 26.18 -51.32 -6.60
N ARG A 84 27.33 -51.05 -5.96
CA ARG A 84 27.76 -49.67 -5.67
C ARG A 84 27.94 -48.87 -6.96
N SER A 85 28.49 -49.49 -8.00
CA SER A 85 28.68 -48.84 -9.31
C SER A 85 27.35 -48.50 -9.98
N GLN A 86 26.37 -49.43 -9.95
CA GLN A 86 25.02 -49.18 -10.47
C GLN A 86 24.30 -48.07 -9.69
N LEU A 87 24.42 -48.02 -8.36
CA LEU A 87 23.82 -46.96 -7.55
C LEU A 87 24.51 -45.60 -7.72
N LEU A 88 25.81 -45.58 -8.05
CA LEU A 88 26.53 -44.38 -8.48
C LEU A 88 26.03 -43.88 -9.84
N GLU A 89 25.82 -44.77 -10.81
CA GLU A 89 25.27 -44.42 -12.13
C GLU A 89 23.85 -43.89 -12.05
N LEU A 90 23.02 -44.46 -11.16
CA LEU A 90 21.70 -43.92 -10.84
C LEU A 90 21.77 -42.61 -10.04
N GLY A 91 22.96 -42.20 -9.59
CA GLY A 91 23.25 -40.98 -8.85
C GLY A 91 22.65 -40.94 -7.44
N TYR A 92 22.45 -42.10 -6.82
CA TYR A 92 22.07 -42.18 -5.41
C TYR A 92 23.29 -42.04 -4.51
N LEU A 93 24.40 -42.67 -4.89
CA LEU A 93 25.66 -42.61 -4.17
C LEU A 93 26.58 -41.53 -4.75
N SER A 94 27.60 -41.17 -3.98
CA SER A 94 28.63 -40.21 -4.37
C SER A 94 30.00 -40.88 -4.50
N PRO A 95 30.83 -40.53 -5.48
CA PRO A 95 32.15 -41.13 -5.67
C PRO A 95 33.19 -40.77 -4.58
N SER A 96 32.85 -39.90 -3.63
CA SER A 96 33.73 -39.44 -2.54
C SER A 96 33.05 -39.54 -1.16
N GLU A 97 33.73 -40.15 -0.18
CA GLU A 97 33.49 -40.06 1.28
C GLU A 97 34.86 -39.76 1.96
N PRO A 98 34.97 -38.99 3.08
CA PRO A 98 33.94 -38.42 3.96
C PRO A 98 34.09 -36.86 4.14
N PRO A 99 33.66 -36.18 5.23
CA PRO A 99 32.47 -35.32 5.18
C PRO A 99 32.71 -33.90 5.74
N CYS A 100 32.47 -32.86 4.93
CA CYS A 100 32.26 -31.51 5.46
C CYS A 100 30.89 -30.99 4.98
N GLY A 101 29.90 -31.05 5.87
CA GLY A 101 28.73 -30.16 5.83
C GLY A 101 27.64 -30.42 4.78
N GLY A 102 27.64 -31.55 4.07
CA GLY A 102 26.54 -31.92 3.17
C GLY A 102 25.50 -32.78 3.89
N GLY A 103 24.21 -32.48 3.67
CA GLY A 103 23.05 -33.18 4.25
C GLY A 103 23.04 -34.71 4.12
N ALA A 104 22.04 -35.36 4.70
CA ALA A 104 21.83 -36.80 4.66
C ALA A 104 21.82 -37.30 3.20
N ARG A 105 22.74 -38.21 2.90
CA ARG A 105 22.92 -38.78 1.56
C ARG A 105 22.53 -40.24 1.58
N SER A 106 22.07 -40.75 0.44
CA SER A 106 21.81 -42.18 0.30
C SER A 106 23.07 -42.98 0.63
N SER A 107 22.89 -44.12 1.29
CA SER A 107 23.99 -44.96 1.75
C SER A 107 23.72 -46.43 1.46
N LEU A 108 24.78 -47.23 1.32
CA LEU A 108 24.70 -48.65 0.97
C LEU A 108 25.34 -49.50 2.08
N ALA A 109 24.58 -50.45 2.61
CA ALA A 109 25.03 -51.45 3.58
C ALA A 109 24.96 -52.86 2.98
N GLU A 110 26.12 -53.41 2.60
CA GLU A 110 26.25 -54.75 1.98
C GLU A 110 26.58 -55.87 2.98
N GLN A 111 26.67 -55.55 4.27
CA GLN A 111 26.98 -56.50 5.33
C GLN A 111 25.97 -56.35 6.46
N PRO A 112 25.54 -57.44 7.12
CA PRO A 112 24.56 -57.38 8.20
C PRO A 112 25.03 -56.52 9.38
N ASP A 113 26.34 -56.54 9.68
CA ASP A 113 26.93 -55.69 10.73
C ASP A 113 26.83 -54.18 10.42
N LYS A 114 26.70 -53.83 9.14
CA LYS A 114 26.52 -52.46 8.66
C LYS A 114 25.07 -51.98 8.75
N LEU A 115 24.10 -52.82 9.14
CA LEU A 115 22.72 -52.38 9.42
C LEU A 115 22.67 -51.32 10.53
N ARG A 116 23.65 -51.31 11.44
CA ARG A 116 23.80 -50.25 12.46
C ARG A 116 23.90 -48.85 11.86
N LEU A 117 24.37 -48.73 10.61
CA LEU A 117 24.45 -47.46 9.88
C LEU A 117 23.06 -46.87 9.60
N LEU A 118 21.99 -47.67 9.60
CA LEU A 118 20.61 -47.18 9.45
C LEU A 118 20.29 -46.18 10.57
N SER A 119 20.67 -46.48 11.81
CA SER A 119 20.43 -45.57 12.94
C SER A 119 21.13 -44.22 12.80
N VAL A 120 22.34 -44.23 12.22
CA VAL A 120 23.13 -43.02 11.95
C VAL A 120 22.50 -42.24 10.80
N PHE A 121 22.11 -42.93 9.73
CA PHE A 121 21.42 -42.36 8.59
C PHE A 121 20.09 -41.70 9.00
N CYS A 122 19.23 -42.39 9.76
CA CYS A 122 17.98 -41.84 10.28
C CYS A 122 18.24 -40.58 11.10
N ARG A 123 19.24 -40.63 12.01
CA ARG A 123 19.58 -39.48 12.85
C ARG A 123 20.02 -38.28 12.01
N GLN A 124 20.88 -38.49 11.01
CA GLN A 124 21.36 -37.43 10.13
C GLN A 124 20.23 -36.81 9.32
N LEU A 125 19.37 -37.64 8.71
CA LEU A 125 18.22 -37.19 7.92
C LEU A 125 17.25 -36.35 8.77
N LEU A 126 16.88 -36.86 9.94
CA LEU A 126 15.95 -36.15 10.84
C LEU A 126 16.57 -34.86 11.41
N GLN A 127 17.88 -34.86 11.70
CA GLN A 127 18.58 -33.66 12.14
C GLN A 127 18.62 -32.59 11.05
N GLU A 128 18.89 -32.97 9.80
CA GLU A 128 18.88 -32.03 8.68
C GLU A 128 17.50 -31.40 8.50
N HIS A 129 16.43 -32.21 8.45
CA HIS A 129 15.07 -31.70 8.34
C HIS A 129 14.69 -30.77 9.50
N LEU A 130 15.10 -31.10 10.72
CA LEU A 130 14.85 -30.26 11.89
C LEU A 130 15.57 -28.91 11.77
N VAL A 131 16.84 -28.94 11.35
CA VAL A 131 17.63 -27.72 11.14
C VAL A 131 17.02 -26.86 10.05
N GLU A 132 16.68 -27.45 8.90
CA GLU A 132 16.06 -26.72 7.78
C GLU A 132 14.72 -26.08 8.21
N ALA A 133 13.85 -26.85 8.85
CA ALA A 133 12.57 -26.35 9.33
C ALA A 133 12.75 -25.22 10.35
N ALA A 134 13.67 -25.37 11.31
CA ALA A 134 13.97 -24.34 12.29
C ALA A 134 14.56 -23.07 11.65
N THR A 135 15.44 -23.20 10.66
CA THR A 135 16.00 -22.07 9.93
C THR A 135 14.92 -21.33 9.16
N ARG A 136 14.03 -22.03 8.44
CA ARG A 136 12.90 -21.42 7.73
C ARG A 136 11.92 -20.71 8.67
N LEU A 137 11.62 -21.34 9.82
CA LEU A 137 10.77 -20.72 10.82
C LEU A 137 11.41 -19.46 11.42
N ASN A 138 12.72 -19.49 11.69
CA ASN A 138 13.45 -18.33 12.19
C ASN A 138 13.47 -17.19 11.17
N GLU A 139 13.70 -17.47 9.89
CA GLU A 139 13.62 -16.48 8.80
C GLU A 139 12.25 -15.79 8.77
N LEU A 140 11.17 -16.58 8.86
CA LEU A 140 9.80 -16.06 8.89
C LEU A 140 9.55 -15.21 10.14
N HIS A 141 9.97 -15.68 11.32
CA HIS A 141 9.83 -14.95 12.57
C HIS A 141 10.56 -13.60 12.53
N CYS A 142 11.82 -13.58 12.08
CA CYS A 142 12.59 -12.34 11.88
C CYS A 142 11.88 -11.38 10.94
N ARG A 143 11.33 -11.87 9.82
CA ARG A 143 10.59 -11.03 8.87
C ARG A 143 9.33 -10.44 9.50
N CYS A 144 8.56 -11.24 10.23
CA CYS A 144 7.38 -10.74 10.94
C CYS A 144 7.75 -9.67 11.97
N LEU A 145 8.79 -9.89 12.77
CA LEU A 145 9.27 -8.91 13.74
C LEU A 145 9.70 -7.60 13.06
N ASN A 146 10.42 -7.66 11.94
CA ASN A 146 10.80 -6.46 11.21
C ASN A 146 9.58 -5.67 10.72
N ILE A 147 8.55 -6.35 10.20
CA ILE A 147 7.29 -5.70 9.80
C ILE A 147 6.63 -5.01 11.01
N PHE A 148 6.56 -5.68 12.16
CA PHE A 148 6.00 -5.08 13.37
C PHE A 148 6.80 -3.87 13.84
N ILE A 149 8.13 -3.94 13.80
CA ILE A 149 9.02 -2.85 14.19
C ILE A 149 8.84 -1.66 13.26
N ASP A 150 8.86 -1.87 11.95
CA ASP A 150 8.68 -0.81 10.95
C ASP A 150 7.31 -0.14 11.10
N GLN A 151 6.24 -0.94 11.27
CA GLN A 151 4.89 -0.41 11.50
C GLN A 151 4.78 0.38 12.80
N ALA A 152 5.41 -0.08 13.88
CA ALA A 152 5.42 0.65 15.14
C ALA A 152 6.14 2.00 15.02
N PHE A 153 7.26 2.05 14.29
CA PHE A 153 7.98 3.30 14.05
C PHE A 153 7.21 4.28 13.16
N ASP A 154 6.56 3.79 12.10
CA ASP A 154 5.72 4.63 11.24
C ASP A 154 4.51 5.16 12.03
N MET A 155 3.83 4.31 12.81
CA MET A 155 2.73 4.74 13.67
C MET A 155 3.17 5.78 14.72
N GLN A 156 4.34 5.59 15.36
CA GLN A 156 4.88 6.56 16.30
C GLN A 156 5.19 7.90 15.61
N ARG A 157 5.76 7.86 14.41
CA ARG A 157 6.04 9.07 13.62
C ARG A 157 4.73 9.79 13.27
N ASP A 158 3.73 9.07 12.80
CA ASP A 158 2.44 9.63 12.41
C ASP A 158 1.72 10.28 13.59
N LEU A 159 1.78 9.66 14.78
CA LEU A 159 1.26 10.24 16.01
C LEU A 159 1.94 11.57 16.40
N GLN A 160 3.19 11.80 15.99
CA GLN A 160 3.91 13.05 16.24
C GLN A 160 3.71 14.11 15.14
N ILE A 161 3.67 13.68 13.87
CA ILE A 161 3.59 14.60 12.72
C ILE A 161 2.16 15.06 12.48
N THR A 162 1.18 14.16 12.55
CA THR A 162 -0.22 14.46 12.21
C THR A 162 -0.81 15.60 13.03
N PRO A 163 -0.62 15.68 14.37
CA PRO A 163 -1.15 16.80 15.16
C PRO A 163 -0.58 18.15 14.72
N LYS A 164 0.73 18.22 14.45
CA LYS A 164 1.40 19.44 14.00
C LYS A 164 0.87 19.89 12.63
N ARG A 165 0.59 18.95 11.74
CA ARG A 165 0.01 19.23 10.43
C ARG A 165 -1.42 19.74 10.56
N LEU A 166 -2.23 19.13 11.42
CA LEU A 166 -3.60 19.58 11.68
C LEU A 166 -3.62 20.99 12.26
N GLU A 167 -2.71 21.30 13.18
CA GLU A 167 -2.56 22.64 13.75
C GLU A 167 -2.13 23.67 12.70
N TYR A 168 -1.19 23.30 11.81
CA TYR A 168 -0.81 24.15 10.68
C TYR A 168 -1.99 24.43 9.75
N THR A 169 -2.75 23.41 9.35
CA THR A 169 -3.92 23.57 8.49
C THR A 169 -4.99 24.44 9.15
N ARG A 170 -5.29 24.21 10.42
CA ARG A 170 -6.22 25.04 11.20
C ARG A 170 -5.76 26.51 11.24
N ARG A 171 -4.47 26.76 11.43
CA ARG A 171 -3.94 28.12 11.43
C ARG A 171 -4.08 28.78 10.06
N LYS A 172 -3.81 28.05 8.97
CA LYS A 172 -3.97 28.56 7.60
C LYS A 172 -5.42 28.81 7.23
N GLU A 173 -6.34 27.96 7.69
CA GLU A 173 -7.77 28.17 7.56
C GLU A 173 -8.22 29.45 8.29
N ASN A 174 -7.75 29.67 9.52
CA ASN A 174 -8.04 30.90 10.26
C ASN A 174 -7.48 32.15 9.57
N GLU A 175 -6.23 32.11 9.09
CA GLU A 175 -5.62 33.23 8.33
C GLU A 175 -6.46 33.57 7.08
N LEU A 176 -6.93 32.55 6.36
CA LEU A 176 -7.79 32.72 5.19
C LEU A 176 -9.17 33.28 5.57
N TYR A 177 -9.79 32.76 6.63
CA TYR A 177 -11.08 33.24 7.12
C TYR A 177 -11.03 34.74 7.46
N GLU A 178 -10.03 35.17 8.23
CA GLU A 178 -9.85 36.58 8.59
C GLU A 178 -9.62 37.46 7.34
N SER A 179 -8.85 36.97 6.37
CA SER A 179 -8.63 37.68 5.11
C SER A 179 -9.92 37.87 4.31
N LEU A 180 -10.72 36.81 4.15
CA LEU A 180 -12.00 36.86 3.45
C LEU A 180 -13.01 37.75 4.18
N MET A 181 -13.05 37.66 5.50
CA MET A 181 -13.91 38.53 6.33
C MET A 181 -13.52 40.01 6.16
N GLY A 182 -12.22 40.31 6.13
CA GLY A 182 -11.72 41.65 5.84
C GLY A 182 -12.15 42.16 4.45
N ILE A 183 -12.06 41.32 3.41
CA ILE A 183 -12.51 41.68 2.06
C ILE A 183 -14.02 41.95 2.03
N ALA A 184 -14.84 41.08 2.65
CA ALA A 184 -16.29 41.24 2.70
C ALA A 184 -16.70 42.52 3.44
N ASN A 185 -16.13 42.78 4.63
CA ASN A 185 -16.44 43.98 5.41
C ASN A 185 -16.08 45.25 4.65
N ARG A 186 -14.92 45.28 3.99
CA ARG A 186 -14.52 46.43 3.17
C ARG A 186 -15.48 46.65 2.01
N LYS A 187 -15.84 45.59 1.29
CA LYS A 187 -16.75 45.66 0.15
C LYS A 187 -18.17 46.03 0.55
N GLN A 188 -18.61 45.62 1.74
CA GLN A 188 -19.90 46.02 2.29
C GLN A 188 -19.98 47.54 2.52
N GLU A 189 -18.95 48.16 3.08
CA GLU A 189 -18.91 49.62 3.23
C GLU A 189 -18.83 50.32 1.86
N GLU A 190 -18.02 49.82 0.92
CA GLU A 190 -17.98 50.38 -0.45
C GLU A 190 -19.35 50.32 -1.15
N MET A 191 -20.10 49.21 -1.01
CA MET A 191 -21.45 49.10 -1.56
C MET A 191 -22.41 50.11 -0.95
N LYS A 192 -22.30 50.35 0.36
CA LYS A 192 -23.09 51.37 1.07
C LYS A 192 -22.78 52.77 0.55
N ASP A 193 -21.50 53.09 0.35
CA ASP A 193 -21.08 54.37 -0.23
C ASP A 193 -21.61 54.53 -1.66
N VAL A 194 -21.54 53.49 -2.49
CA VAL A 194 -22.10 53.49 -3.86
C VAL A 194 -23.59 53.77 -3.87
N ILE A 195 -24.35 53.21 -2.91
CA ILE A 195 -25.79 53.48 -2.79
C ILE A 195 -26.01 54.97 -2.46
N VAL A 196 -25.34 55.47 -1.41
CA VAL A 196 -25.49 56.87 -0.97
C VAL A 196 -25.12 57.84 -2.08
N GLU A 197 -24.01 57.59 -2.78
CA GLU A 197 -23.55 58.41 -3.89
C GLU A 197 -24.56 58.38 -5.05
N THR A 198 -25.10 57.21 -5.38
CA THR A 198 -26.09 57.06 -6.47
C THR A 198 -27.39 57.79 -6.14
N LEU A 199 -27.87 57.68 -4.90
CA LEU A 199 -29.05 58.44 -4.43
C LEU A 199 -28.81 59.96 -4.52
N GLY A 200 -27.61 60.42 -4.12
CA GLY A 200 -27.23 61.83 -4.18
C GLY A 200 -27.17 62.37 -5.61
N ASN A 201 -26.52 61.63 -6.50
CA ASN A 201 -26.32 62.05 -7.90
C ASN A 201 -27.62 62.07 -8.71
N MET A 202 -28.53 61.12 -8.45
CA MET A 202 -29.81 61.05 -9.17
C MET A 202 -30.83 62.07 -8.71
N LYS A 203 -30.61 62.76 -7.60
CA LYS A 203 -31.60 63.66 -7.00
C LYS A 203 -32.10 64.72 -7.99
N GLU A 204 -31.18 65.40 -8.67
CA GLU A 204 -31.53 66.48 -9.59
C GLU A 204 -32.21 65.94 -10.87
N GLU A 205 -31.70 64.84 -11.44
CA GLU A 205 -32.32 64.16 -12.60
C GLU A 205 -33.75 63.69 -12.29
N LEU A 206 -33.99 63.15 -11.09
CA LEU A 206 -35.32 62.70 -10.67
C LEU A 206 -36.29 63.85 -10.45
N LEU A 207 -35.81 65.00 -9.99
CA LEU A 207 -36.64 66.20 -9.86
C LEU A 207 -37.04 66.73 -11.24
N GLU A 208 -36.12 66.70 -12.20
CA GLU A 208 -36.39 67.08 -13.59
C GLU A 208 -37.38 66.10 -14.26
N ASP A 209 -37.13 64.80 -14.14
CA ASP A 209 -38.02 63.74 -14.65
C ASP A 209 -39.43 63.83 -14.04
N ALA A 210 -39.54 64.14 -12.75
CA ALA A 210 -40.83 64.31 -12.08
C ALA A 210 -41.55 65.60 -12.49
N ALA A 211 -40.81 66.70 -12.73
CA ALA A 211 -41.39 67.96 -13.18
C ALA A 211 -41.92 67.89 -14.63
N GLY A 212 -41.25 67.10 -15.48
CA GLY A 212 -41.67 66.83 -16.86
C GLY A 212 -42.69 65.69 -17.00
N MET A 213 -43.16 65.09 -15.89
CA MET A 213 -44.03 63.92 -15.92
C MET A 213 -45.46 64.26 -16.37
N GLU A 214 -45.92 63.58 -17.41
CA GLU A 214 -47.33 63.59 -17.79
C GLU A 214 -48.11 62.55 -16.98
N PHE A 215 -49.10 63.02 -16.22
CA PHE A 215 -49.94 62.15 -15.40
C PHE A 215 -50.96 61.41 -16.26
N ARG A 216 -51.00 60.08 -16.12
CA ARG A 216 -52.01 59.25 -16.77
C ARG A 216 -53.31 59.27 -15.97
N ASP A 217 -54.43 59.26 -16.68
CA ASP A 217 -55.78 59.13 -16.12
C ASP A 217 -56.23 60.29 -15.21
N ILE A 218 -55.65 61.48 -15.38
CA ILE A 218 -55.99 62.70 -14.63
C ILE A 218 -56.27 63.83 -15.61
N ILE A 219 -57.46 64.42 -15.50
CA ILE A 219 -57.87 65.57 -16.32
C ILE A 219 -57.66 66.83 -15.48
N ILE A 220 -56.70 67.67 -15.87
CA ILE A 220 -56.47 68.97 -15.24
C ILE A 220 -57.51 69.94 -15.80
N PRO A 221 -58.44 70.48 -14.99
CA PRO A 221 -59.44 71.43 -15.49
C PRO A 221 -58.76 72.77 -15.81
N GLU A 222 -58.85 73.24 -17.07
CA GLU A 222 -58.28 74.54 -17.50
C GLU A 222 -58.97 75.76 -16.86
N ASN A 223 -60.15 75.55 -16.26
CA ASN A 223 -61.03 76.62 -15.76
C ASN A 223 -60.67 77.10 -14.33
N GLY A 224 -59.56 76.63 -13.75
CA GLY A 224 -59.15 77.00 -12.39
C GLY A 224 -59.94 76.30 -11.26
N GLU A 225 -60.73 75.27 -11.59
CA GLU A 225 -61.43 74.44 -10.61
C GLU A 225 -60.43 73.57 -9.81
N PRO A 226 -60.69 73.34 -8.51
CA PRO A 226 -59.79 72.56 -7.66
C PRO A 226 -59.78 71.08 -8.07
N VAL A 227 -58.58 70.54 -8.32
CA VAL A 227 -58.34 69.11 -8.60
C VAL A 227 -58.79 68.26 -7.40
N SER A 228 -59.43 67.12 -7.65
CA SER A 228 -59.95 66.29 -6.55
C SER A 228 -58.81 65.63 -5.74
N SER A 229 -59.04 65.42 -4.44
CA SER A 229 -58.06 64.76 -3.58
C SER A 229 -57.71 63.34 -4.02
N LYS A 230 -58.58 62.68 -4.79
CA LYS A 230 -58.31 61.34 -5.37
C LYS A 230 -57.26 61.43 -6.48
N ASP A 231 -57.35 62.46 -7.31
CA ASP A 231 -56.44 62.69 -8.43
C ASP A 231 -55.07 63.13 -7.93
N ILE A 232 -55.02 64.01 -6.91
CA ILE A 232 -53.76 64.38 -6.23
C ILE A 232 -53.05 63.15 -5.66
N LYS A 233 -53.78 62.23 -5.00
CA LYS A 233 -53.21 60.97 -4.49
C LYS A 233 -52.70 60.07 -5.61
N CYS A 234 -53.39 60.06 -6.75
CA CYS A 234 -52.96 59.31 -7.93
C CYS A 234 -51.66 59.90 -8.51
N CYS A 235 -51.55 61.23 -8.63
CA CYS A 235 -50.31 61.92 -9.01
C CYS A 235 -49.13 61.54 -8.11
N ILE A 236 -49.32 61.62 -6.78
CA ILE A 236 -48.27 61.28 -5.81
C ILE A 236 -47.80 59.84 -6.01
N LYS A 237 -48.73 58.90 -6.20
CA LYS A 237 -48.39 57.50 -6.42
C LYS A 237 -47.60 57.29 -7.71
N GLN A 238 -48.01 57.92 -8.81
CA GLN A 238 -47.30 57.82 -10.09
C GLN A 238 -45.88 58.39 -10.00
N ILE A 239 -45.69 59.53 -9.32
CA ILE A 239 -44.35 60.10 -9.08
C ILE A 239 -43.51 59.16 -8.22
N GLN A 240 -44.06 58.63 -7.13
CA GLN A 240 -43.35 57.68 -6.27
C GLN A 240 -42.91 56.42 -7.02
N GLU A 241 -43.79 55.86 -7.85
CA GLU A 241 -43.47 54.68 -8.67
C GLU A 241 -42.36 54.98 -9.68
N LEU A 242 -42.39 56.13 -10.35
CA LEU A 242 -41.33 56.57 -11.26
C LEU A 242 -39.99 56.66 -10.53
N ILE A 243 -39.96 57.37 -9.40
CA ILE A 243 -38.74 57.60 -8.62
C ILE A 243 -38.18 56.27 -8.11
N ILE A 244 -39.01 55.42 -7.50
CA ILE A 244 -38.58 54.12 -6.97
C ILE A 244 -38.05 53.24 -8.10
N SER A 245 -38.73 53.19 -9.25
CA SER A 245 -38.29 52.40 -10.39
C SER A 245 -36.92 52.84 -10.91
N ARG A 246 -36.71 54.16 -11.08
CA ARG A 246 -35.45 54.70 -11.58
C ARG A 246 -34.31 54.50 -10.58
N LEU A 247 -34.54 54.79 -9.30
CA LEU A 247 -33.55 54.59 -8.25
C LEU A 247 -33.14 53.13 -8.11
N ASN A 248 -34.10 52.21 -8.03
CA ASN A 248 -33.81 50.79 -7.90
C ASN A 248 -33.02 50.27 -9.09
N GLN A 249 -33.36 50.68 -10.31
CA GLN A 249 -32.64 50.28 -11.52
C GLN A 249 -31.18 50.75 -11.47
N ALA A 250 -30.94 52.02 -11.14
CA ALA A 250 -29.60 52.58 -11.12
C ALA A 250 -28.73 51.98 -10.01
N VAL A 251 -29.28 51.82 -8.81
CA VAL A 251 -28.60 51.18 -7.68
C VAL A 251 -28.29 49.72 -8.00
N ALA A 252 -29.26 48.97 -8.54
CA ALA A 252 -29.06 47.56 -8.91
C ALA A 252 -27.95 47.41 -9.95
N ASN A 253 -27.94 48.25 -10.99
CA ASN A 253 -26.92 48.22 -12.03
C ASN A 253 -25.50 48.44 -11.46
N LYS A 254 -25.33 49.35 -10.49
CA LYS A 254 -24.03 49.54 -9.84
C LYS A 254 -23.65 48.41 -8.88
N LEU A 255 -24.62 47.88 -8.14
CA LEU A 255 -24.38 46.81 -7.16
C LEU A 255 -23.99 45.49 -7.83
N ILE A 256 -24.54 45.16 -9.01
CA ILE A 256 -24.16 43.94 -9.75
C ILE A 256 -22.64 43.87 -9.94
N SER A 257 -22.03 44.94 -10.46
CA SER A 257 -20.58 45.01 -10.66
C SER A 257 -19.78 44.90 -9.35
N SER A 258 -20.28 45.50 -8.25
CA SER A 258 -19.63 45.41 -6.95
C SER A 258 -19.67 43.99 -6.37
N VAL A 259 -20.77 43.27 -6.58
CA VAL A 259 -20.95 41.87 -6.14
C VAL A 259 -20.12 40.92 -6.99
N ASP A 260 -20.06 41.12 -8.30
CA ASP A 260 -19.22 40.32 -9.20
C ASP A 260 -17.75 40.43 -8.81
N TYR A 261 -17.28 41.65 -8.54
CA TYR A 261 -15.92 41.87 -8.04
C TYR A 261 -15.67 41.16 -6.70
N LEU A 262 -16.61 41.25 -5.75
CA LEU A 262 -16.49 40.56 -4.46
C LEU A 262 -16.35 39.05 -4.67
N ARG A 263 -17.17 38.46 -5.54
CA ARG A 263 -17.11 37.04 -5.89
C ARG A 263 -15.75 36.67 -6.48
N GLU A 264 -15.27 37.41 -7.48
CA GLU A 264 -13.97 37.16 -8.11
C GLU A 264 -12.81 37.27 -7.12
N SER A 265 -12.87 38.27 -6.23
CA SER A 265 -11.85 38.48 -5.18
C SER A 265 -11.80 37.31 -4.18
N PHE A 266 -12.98 36.82 -3.76
CA PHE A 266 -13.10 35.64 -2.89
C PHE A 266 -12.52 34.39 -3.56
N VAL A 267 -12.97 34.10 -4.78
CA VAL A 267 -12.51 32.93 -5.55
C VAL A 267 -11.00 32.99 -5.75
N GLY A 268 -10.45 34.12 -6.19
CA GLY A 268 -9.02 34.24 -6.41
C GLY A 268 -8.18 34.11 -5.14
N THR A 269 -8.71 34.54 -3.99
CA THR A 269 -8.03 34.37 -2.69
C THR A 269 -8.02 32.91 -2.25
N LEU A 270 -9.14 32.21 -2.41
CA LEU A 270 -9.24 30.78 -2.16
C LEU A 270 -8.29 29.99 -3.04
N GLU A 271 -8.29 30.24 -4.35
CA GLU A 271 -7.42 29.56 -5.31
C GLU A 271 -5.93 29.72 -4.99
N ARG A 272 -5.51 30.96 -4.65
CA ARG A 272 -4.12 31.23 -4.25
C ARG A 272 -3.73 30.52 -2.97
N CYS A 273 -4.60 30.51 -1.96
CA CYS A 273 -4.34 29.81 -0.70
C CYS A 273 -4.27 28.30 -0.90
N LEU A 274 -5.17 27.73 -1.70
CA LEU A 274 -5.21 26.31 -1.99
C LEU A 274 -3.94 25.87 -2.75
N LYS A 275 -3.57 26.61 -3.79
CA LYS A 275 -2.33 26.36 -4.54
C LYS A 275 -1.09 26.45 -3.65
N SER A 276 -1.02 27.45 -2.76
CA SER A 276 0.09 27.57 -1.81
C SER A 276 0.16 26.41 -0.81
N LEU A 277 -0.98 25.89 -0.37
CA LEU A 277 -1.04 24.70 0.50
C LEU A 277 -0.53 23.46 -0.24
N GLU A 278 -0.94 23.25 -1.49
CA GLU A 278 -0.48 22.14 -2.34
C GLU A 278 1.03 22.21 -2.63
N GLU A 279 1.58 23.40 -2.88
CA GLU A 279 3.03 23.58 -3.09
C GLU A 279 3.83 23.38 -1.80
N SER A 280 3.31 23.85 -0.65
CA SER A 280 3.96 23.65 0.66
C SER A 280 3.95 22.18 1.11
N TRP A 281 3.00 21.40 0.60
CA TRP A 281 2.82 19.99 0.90
C TRP A 281 3.95 19.13 0.30
N GLU A 282 4.33 19.36 -0.96
CA GLU A 282 5.35 18.55 -1.63
C GLU A 282 6.73 18.67 -0.95
N VAL A 283 7.04 19.83 -0.38
CA VAL A 283 8.32 20.07 0.32
C VAL A 283 8.37 19.37 1.69
N SER A 284 7.23 19.14 2.35
CA SER A 284 7.19 18.58 3.71
C SER A 284 7.08 17.05 3.76
N VAL A 285 6.67 16.39 2.68
CA VAL A 285 6.48 14.91 2.61
C VAL A 285 7.77 14.17 2.24
N HIS A 286 8.74 14.87 1.67
CA HIS A 286 10.06 14.32 1.36
C HIS A 286 11.14 15.02 2.18
N PRO A 287 11.30 14.69 3.48
CA PRO A 287 12.64 14.75 4.03
C PRO A 287 13.41 13.67 3.28
N SER A 288 14.18 14.09 2.28
CA SER A 288 15.08 13.25 1.50
C SER A 288 15.65 12.16 2.40
N ARG A 289 15.37 10.88 2.10
CA ARG A 289 16.14 9.74 2.59
C ARG A 289 17.57 9.91 2.06
N SER A 290 18.29 10.85 2.67
CA SER A 290 19.66 11.19 2.37
C SER A 290 20.48 10.18 3.15
N LEU A 291 20.96 9.16 2.44
CA LEU A 291 22.10 8.38 2.91
C LEU A 291 23.19 9.38 3.33
N GLU A 292 23.71 9.19 4.53
CA GLU A 292 24.58 10.10 5.27
C GLU A 292 25.71 10.76 4.46
N LYS A 293 25.94 12.06 4.71
CA LYS A 293 27.29 12.61 4.91
C LYS A 293 27.25 13.70 5.99
N PRO A 294 28.21 13.74 6.93
CA PRO A 294 28.27 14.78 7.94
C PRO A 294 28.95 16.01 7.35
N LYS A 295 28.25 17.14 7.29
CA LYS A 295 28.89 18.46 7.25
C LYS A 295 28.14 19.45 8.11
N ASP A 296 28.88 19.89 9.12
CA ASP A 296 28.74 21.11 9.89
C ASP A 296 28.38 22.32 9.01
N GLY A 297 27.48 23.17 9.48
CA GLY A 297 26.99 24.33 8.74
C GLY A 297 25.67 24.87 9.27
N SER A 298 25.77 25.80 10.22
CA SER A 298 24.71 26.71 10.65
C SER A 298 23.95 27.30 9.45
N VAL A 299 22.62 27.16 9.43
CA VAL A 299 21.76 27.95 8.54
C VAL A 299 20.71 28.66 9.40
N HIS A 300 21.01 29.92 9.67
CA HIS A 300 20.04 30.92 10.11
C HIS A 300 18.95 31.08 9.04
N ILE A 301 17.70 30.80 9.39
CA ILE A 301 16.55 31.21 8.58
C ILE A 301 16.29 32.69 8.89
N THR A 302 16.79 33.56 8.03
CA THR A 302 16.54 35.01 8.08
C THR A 302 15.10 35.31 7.69
N SER A 303 14.35 35.82 8.66
CA SER A 303 13.09 36.55 8.48
C SER A 303 13.33 37.80 7.63
N ASN A 304 12.95 37.79 6.35
CA ASN A 304 12.81 38.99 5.52
C ASN A 304 11.86 38.74 4.34
N TYR A 305 10.55 38.71 4.59
CA TYR A 305 9.53 38.82 3.54
C TYR A 305 8.26 39.56 4.04
N LEU A 306 8.45 40.65 4.80
CA LEU A 306 7.36 41.53 5.24
C LEU A 306 7.73 43.01 5.10
N LYS A 307 8.21 43.40 3.92
CA LYS A 307 8.24 44.81 3.49
C LYS A 307 7.91 44.92 2.02
N GLN A 308 6.63 44.77 1.70
CA GLN A 308 5.93 45.41 0.58
C GLN A 308 4.52 44.83 0.52
N VAL A 309 3.60 45.42 1.29
CA VAL A 309 2.29 46.00 0.89
C VAL A 309 1.85 46.88 2.06
#